data_AF-A0A495PRZ5-F1
#
_entry.id   AF-A0A495PRZ5-F1
#
_cell.length_a   1.000
_cell.length_b   1.000
_cell.length_c   1.000
_cell.angle_alpha   90.00
_cell.angle_beta   90.00
_cell.angle_gamma   90.00
#
_symmetry.space_group_name_H-M   'P 1'
#
loop_
_entity.id
_entity.type
_entity.pdbx_description
1 polymer ?
#
loop_
_entity_poly.entity_id
_entity_poly.type
_entity_poly.pdbx_seq_one_letter_code
_entity_poly.pdbx_strand_id
1 'polypeptide(L)'
;MGEILSKQQTIVNEISLKGVGLHTGKEVTLTFKPAAENTGYVFKRMDLENQPTIEADVTYVVNTQRGTNLEKDGITIQTSEHVLAACVGLEIDNVIIELNASEPPIMDGSSKFFVEALEAAGIVTQEADRDEFIVSEVICFKDEATGSELIIMPSDTYQVTTMVDFGTKVLGTQNASLNKLSDFKSEIADARTFSFLHEIETLLEHGLIKGGDLNNAIVYVDKELSPETMAKLRTAFKKDNISVKPNGILDNLTLHYPNEAARHKLLDVLGDLALIGTRIRGKVIATKPGHEVNTQFAKKLAKIIKTERRNNVPKIDFDKPPLMDVNDIMNILPHRAPFLLVDKIYSLTPTCVIGMKNVTMNEPFFVGHFPGKPVMPGVLQVEAMAQTGGILALKSVPDPENYLTFFMKIDNVKFKQQVVPGDTLIFKLELLAPIRRGICQMQGYAYVNGKLVTEAILMAQIVKNK
;
A
#
# COMPACT_ATOMS: atom_id res chain seq x y z
N MET A 1 11.62 -14.47 -17.04
CA MET A 1 11.21 -15.37 -15.95
C MET A 1 9.94 -14.79 -15.38
N GLY A 2 8.83 -15.52 -15.44
CA GLY A 2 7.55 -15.02 -14.94
C GLY A 2 7.67 -14.71 -13.45
N GLU A 3 7.18 -13.54 -13.03
CA GLU A 3 6.94 -13.27 -11.61
C GLU A 3 6.10 -14.44 -11.08
N ILE A 4 6.64 -15.19 -10.13
CA ILE A 4 5.82 -16.09 -9.34
C ILE A 4 4.95 -15.17 -8.49
N LEU A 5 3.78 -14.81 -9.03
CA LEU A 5 2.75 -14.14 -8.25
C LEU A 5 2.40 -15.10 -7.11
N SER A 6 2.74 -14.71 -5.88
CA SER A 6 2.33 -15.47 -4.71
C SER A 6 0.81 -15.53 -4.69
N LYS A 7 0.24 -16.69 -4.43
CA LYS A 7 -1.20 -16.86 -4.30
C LYS A 7 -1.71 -16.26 -3.00
N GLN A 8 -2.99 -15.88 -2.95
CA GLN A 8 -3.62 -15.39 -1.72
C GLN A 8 -3.67 -16.49 -0.66
N GLN A 9 -3.66 -16.10 0.62
CA GLN A 9 -3.77 -17.03 1.75
C GLN A 9 -4.91 -16.67 2.69
N THR A 10 -5.51 -17.69 3.29
CA THR A 10 -6.50 -17.59 4.38
C THR A 10 -6.24 -18.68 5.42
N ILE A 11 -7.01 -18.74 6.49
CA ILE A 11 -6.94 -19.83 7.48
C ILE A 11 -7.83 -21.01 7.08
N VAL A 12 -7.63 -22.20 7.65
CA VAL A 12 -8.46 -23.39 7.37
C VAL A 12 -9.66 -23.44 8.31
N ASN A 13 -9.39 -23.31 9.61
CA ASN A 13 -10.39 -23.44 10.66
C ASN A 13 -10.66 -22.10 11.33
N GLU A 14 -11.84 -21.95 11.93
CA GLU A 14 -12.06 -20.84 12.86
C GLU A 14 -11.31 -21.05 14.17
N ILE A 15 -10.84 -19.97 14.79
CA ILE A 15 -10.20 -20.04 16.11
C ILE A 15 -10.53 -18.80 16.94
N SER A 16 -10.73 -19.00 18.25
CA SER A 16 -11.10 -17.94 19.17
C SER A 16 -10.06 -17.70 20.27
N LEU A 17 -9.89 -16.43 20.62
CA LEU A 17 -9.10 -15.94 21.75
C LEU A 17 -10.03 -15.18 22.68
N LYS A 18 -9.82 -15.32 23.99
CA LYS A 18 -10.55 -14.57 25.01
C LYS A 18 -9.59 -13.74 25.83
N GLY A 19 -9.96 -12.49 26.10
CA GLY A 19 -9.17 -11.59 26.92
C GLY A 19 -9.94 -10.32 27.24
N VAL A 20 -9.21 -9.24 27.51
CA VAL A 20 -9.75 -7.95 27.91
C VAL A 20 -9.19 -6.88 26.97
N GLY A 21 -10.00 -5.91 26.55
CA GLY A 21 -9.52 -4.75 25.79
C GLY A 21 -8.65 -3.83 26.68
N LEU A 22 -7.53 -3.34 26.16
CA LEU A 22 -6.56 -2.54 26.92
C LEU A 22 -7.21 -1.28 27.51
N HIS A 23 -7.89 -0.50 26.67
CA HIS A 23 -8.44 0.79 27.06
C HIS A 23 -9.85 0.68 27.60
N THR A 24 -10.68 -0.16 26.99
CA THR A 24 -12.08 -0.34 27.38
C THR A 24 -12.24 -1.15 28.66
N GLY A 25 -11.32 -2.08 28.95
CA GLY A 25 -11.41 -3.01 30.08
C GLY A 25 -12.55 -4.01 29.97
N LYS A 26 -13.18 -4.12 28.79
CA LYS A 26 -14.28 -5.08 28.55
C LYS A 26 -13.72 -6.44 28.20
N GLU A 27 -14.36 -7.49 28.71
CA GLU A 27 -14.11 -8.85 28.21
C GLU A 27 -14.49 -8.95 26.74
N VAL A 28 -13.62 -9.55 25.96
CA VAL A 28 -13.79 -9.72 24.52
C VAL A 28 -13.38 -11.13 24.11
N THR A 29 -14.21 -11.73 23.26
CA THR A 29 -13.89 -12.91 22.48
C THR A 29 -13.64 -12.46 21.05
N LEU A 30 -12.42 -12.67 20.57
CA LEU A 30 -12.03 -12.47 19.17
C LEU A 30 -12.05 -13.82 18.48
N THR A 31 -12.71 -13.93 17.33
CA THR A 31 -12.70 -15.15 16.50
C THR A 31 -12.19 -14.83 15.10
N PHE A 32 -11.14 -15.51 14.66
CA PHE A 32 -10.70 -15.48 13.27
C PHE A 32 -11.48 -16.53 12.47
N LYS A 33 -11.96 -16.16 11.28
CA LYS A 33 -12.64 -17.06 10.34
C LYS A 33 -12.02 -17.00 8.95
N PRO A 34 -11.99 -18.13 8.22
CA PRO A 34 -11.60 -18.14 6.81
C PRO A 34 -12.46 -17.18 6.00
N ALA A 35 -11.86 -16.59 4.96
CA ALA A 35 -12.54 -15.65 4.08
C ALA A 35 -12.28 -15.96 2.61
N ALA A 36 -13.23 -15.58 1.75
CA ALA A 36 -13.11 -15.77 0.31
C ALA A 36 -11.97 -14.92 -0.26
N GLU A 37 -11.52 -15.28 -1.45
CA GLU A 37 -10.52 -14.51 -2.20
C GLU A 37 -10.94 -13.04 -2.36
N ASN A 38 -9.98 -12.14 -2.28
CA ASN A 38 -10.17 -10.68 -2.39
C ASN A 38 -11.07 -10.07 -1.31
N THR A 39 -11.32 -10.77 -0.20
CA THR A 39 -12.03 -10.19 0.95
C THR A 39 -11.18 -9.17 1.70
N GLY A 40 -9.87 -9.41 1.82
CA GLY A 40 -9.00 -8.65 2.70
C GLY A 40 -9.27 -8.96 4.17
N TYR A 41 -8.94 -8.01 5.05
CA TYR A 41 -9.24 -8.10 6.48
C TYR A 41 -10.56 -7.38 6.79
N VAL A 42 -11.50 -8.09 7.39
CA VAL A 42 -12.82 -7.53 7.72
C VAL A 42 -13.13 -7.79 9.18
N PHE A 43 -13.35 -6.73 9.95
CA PHE A 43 -13.86 -6.85 11.31
C PHE A 43 -15.38 -6.98 11.30
N LYS A 44 -15.92 -7.79 12.21
CA LYS A 44 -17.35 -8.02 12.36
C LYS A 44 -17.77 -7.92 13.83
N ARG A 45 -18.71 -7.02 14.14
CA ARG A 45 -19.16 -6.77 15.51
C ARG A 45 -20.36 -7.64 15.87
N MET A 46 -20.12 -8.71 16.61
CA MET A 46 -21.11 -9.73 16.97
C MET A 46 -22.07 -9.30 18.08
N ASP A 47 -21.70 -8.27 18.85
CA ASP A 47 -22.50 -7.70 19.94
C ASP A 47 -23.55 -6.69 19.47
N LEU A 48 -23.51 -6.26 18.20
CA LEU A 48 -24.45 -5.31 17.62
C LEU A 48 -25.53 -5.99 16.79
N GLU A 49 -26.70 -5.35 16.69
CA GLU A 49 -27.79 -5.81 15.83
C GLU A 49 -27.33 -5.90 14.37
N ASN A 50 -27.77 -6.95 13.66
CA ASN A 50 -27.37 -7.27 12.28
C ASN A 50 -25.89 -7.63 12.09
N GLN A 51 -25.11 -7.72 13.17
CA GLN A 51 -23.70 -8.13 13.18
C GLN A 51 -22.87 -7.46 12.07
N PRO A 52 -22.79 -6.12 12.08
CA PRO A 52 -22.29 -5.38 10.95
C PRO A 52 -20.77 -5.53 10.81
N THR A 53 -20.27 -5.18 9.63
CA THR A 53 -18.86 -5.35 9.25
C THR A 53 -18.20 -4.03 8.88
N ILE A 54 -16.90 -3.98 9.08
CA ILE A 54 -16.02 -2.87 8.69
C ILE A 54 -14.71 -3.44 8.16
N GLU A 55 -14.36 -3.06 6.94
CA GLU A 55 -13.11 -3.44 6.30
C GLU A 55 -11.93 -2.73 6.98
N ALA A 56 -10.78 -3.39 7.07
CA ALA A 56 -9.55 -2.77 7.55
C ALA A 56 -8.98 -1.83 6.47
N ASP A 57 -9.60 -0.66 6.36
CA ASP A 57 -9.27 0.35 5.34
C ASP A 57 -8.95 1.69 6.02
N VAL A 58 -7.85 2.31 5.56
CA VAL A 58 -7.32 3.56 6.13
C VAL A 58 -8.31 4.74 6.02
N THR A 59 -9.27 4.67 5.12
CA THR A 59 -10.33 5.68 4.97
C THR A 59 -11.28 5.69 6.17
N TYR A 60 -11.40 4.59 6.90
CA TYR A 60 -12.20 4.49 8.13
C TYR A 60 -11.44 4.90 9.40
N VAL A 61 -10.14 5.23 9.32
CA VAL A 61 -9.40 5.71 10.50
C VAL A 61 -9.86 7.12 10.89
N VAL A 62 -10.56 7.21 12.02
CA VAL A 62 -11.14 8.45 12.56
C VAL A 62 -10.22 9.18 13.54
N ASN A 63 -9.44 8.43 14.33
CA ASN A 63 -8.43 8.99 15.22
C ASN A 63 -7.35 7.94 15.54
N THR A 64 -6.23 8.43 16.06
CA THR A 64 -5.04 7.64 16.38
C THR A 64 -4.65 7.80 17.86
N GLN A 65 -5.58 8.32 18.67
CA GLN A 65 -5.35 8.47 20.10
C GLN A 65 -5.36 7.09 20.75
N ARG A 66 -4.18 6.68 21.24
CA ARG A 66 -4.00 5.45 22.04
C ARG A 66 -4.35 4.18 21.24
N GLY A 67 -3.99 4.17 19.96
CA GLY A 67 -4.20 3.05 19.04
C GLY A 67 -4.83 3.52 17.73
N THR A 68 -4.92 2.62 16.76
CA THR A 68 -5.51 2.93 15.45
C THR A 68 -6.98 2.55 15.43
N ASN A 69 -7.84 3.59 15.41
CA ASN A 69 -9.28 3.47 15.64
C ASN A 69 -10.08 3.69 14.35
N LEU A 70 -10.85 2.67 13.96
CA LEU A 70 -11.70 2.66 12.77
C LEU A 70 -13.16 2.96 13.12
N GLU A 71 -13.84 3.71 12.25
CA GLU A 71 -15.28 3.93 12.31
C GLU A 71 -15.93 3.92 10.92
N LYS A 72 -17.04 3.17 10.79
CA LYS A 72 -17.89 3.12 9.59
C LYS A 72 -19.34 2.97 10.03
N ASP A 73 -20.22 3.88 9.60
CA ASP A 73 -21.66 3.82 9.87
C ASP A 73 -22.01 3.60 11.37
N GLY A 74 -21.24 4.23 12.28
CA GLY A 74 -21.41 4.11 13.74
C GLY A 74 -20.81 2.85 14.38
N ILE A 75 -20.19 1.97 13.59
CA ILE A 75 -19.46 0.79 14.05
C ILE A 75 -18.03 1.21 14.36
N THR A 76 -17.54 0.87 15.55
CA THR A 76 -16.18 1.23 16.00
C THR A 76 -15.33 0.01 16.27
N ILE A 77 -14.08 0.05 15.79
CA ILE A 77 -12.99 -0.89 16.16
C ILE A 77 -11.83 -0.06 16.70
N GLN A 78 -11.34 -0.38 17.88
CA GLN A 78 -10.21 0.28 18.53
C GLN A 78 -9.00 -0.65 18.53
N THR A 79 -7.79 -0.09 18.57
CA THR A 79 -6.55 -0.85 18.83
C THR A 79 -6.38 -2.05 17.88
N SER A 80 -6.53 -1.82 16.58
CA SER A 80 -6.53 -2.89 15.54
C SER A 80 -5.12 -3.36 15.14
N GLU A 81 -4.10 -2.57 15.44
CA GLU A 81 -2.74 -2.71 14.95
C GLU A 81 -2.09 -4.06 15.24
N HIS A 82 -2.20 -4.62 16.45
CA HIS A 82 -1.50 -5.88 16.80
C HIS A 82 -2.10 -7.10 16.12
N VAL A 83 -3.42 -7.10 15.94
CA VAL A 83 -4.15 -8.14 15.21
C VAL A 83 -3.79 -8.10 13.74
N LEU A 84 -3.78 -6.90 13.15
CA LEU A 84 -3.41 -6.71 11.75
C LEU A 84 -1.93 -7.04 11.49
N ALA A 85 -1.04 -6.69 12.41
CA ALA A 85 0.38 -7.04 12.33
C ALA A 85 0.58 -8.57 12.32
N ALA A 86 -0.17 -9.31 13.13
CA ALA A 86 -0.13 -10.78 13.12
C ALA A 86 -0.58 -11.37 11.77
N CYS A 87 -1.68 -10.86 11.19
CA CYS A 87 -2.16 -11.28 9.87
C CYS A 87 -1.14 -10.97 8.77
N VAL A 88 -0.55 -9.77 8.79
CA VAL A 88 0.48 -9.35 7.84
C VAL A 88 1.73 -10.20 7.96
N GLY A 89 2.20 -10.43 9.18
CA GLY A 89 3.41 -11.18 9.50
C GLY A 89 3.33 -12.67 9.16
N LEU A 90 2.13 -13.25 9.15
CA LEU A 90 1.86 -14.61 8.68
C LEU A 90 1.45 -14.69 7.20
N GLU A 91 1.54 -13.57 6.47
CA GLU A 91 1.18 -13.49 5.04
C GLU A 91 -0.28 -13.89 4.71
N ILE A 92 -1.19 -13.85 5.68
CA ILE A 92 -2.62 -14.08 5.47
C ILE A 92 -3.22 -12.90 4.71
N ASP A 93 -3.93 -13.12 3.63
CA ASP A 93 -4.52 -12.06 2.81
C ASP A 93 -6.00 -11.84 3.12
N ASN A 94 -6.72 -12.92 3.45
CA ASN A 94 -8.17 -12.89 3.65
C ASN A 94 -8.53 -13.49 5.02
N VAL A 95 -9.14 -12.71 5.92
CA VAL A 95 -9.67 -13.21 7.20
C VAL A 95 -10.81 -12.32 7.70
N ILE A 96 -11.85 -12.95 8.25
CA ILE A 96 -12.90 -12.26 9.00
C ILE A 96 -12.54 -12.31 10.48
N ILE A 97 -12.56 -11.15 11.14
CA ILE A 97 -12.20 -10.96 12.54
C ILE A 97 -13.46 -10.59 13.32
N GLU A 98 -14.12 -11.57 13.92
CA GLU A 98 -15.30 -11.36 14.74
C GLU A 98 -14.93 -10.91 16.16
N LEU A 99 -15.64 -9.90 16.67
CA LEU A 99 -15.47 -9.35 18.02
C LEU A 99 -16.83 -9.16 18.66
N ASN A 100 -16.97 -9.51 19.95
CA ASN A 100 -18.16 -9.18 20.75
C ASN A 100 -17.96 -7.91 21.61
N ALA A 101 -16.97 -7.09 21.27
CA ALA A 101 -16.71 -5.78 21.84
C ALA A 101 -16.03 -4.88 20.79
N SER A 102 -15.84 -3.60 21.09
CA SER A 102 -15.23 -2.62 20.18
C SER A 102 -13.71 -2.66 20.11
N GLU A 103 -13.03 -3.45 20.95
CA GLU A 103 -11.57 -3.48 21.07
C GLU A 103 -11.11 -4.95 21.13
N PRO A 104 -10.14 -5.39 20.31
CA PRO A 104 -9.50 -6.69 20.45
C PRO A 104 -8.90 -6.92 21.85
N PRO A 105 -8.76 -8.18 22.30
CA PRO A 105 -8.11 -8.45 23.58
C PRO A 105 -6.64 -8.05 23.50
N ILE A 106 -6.12 -7.38 24.52
CA ILE A 106 -4.71 -6.96 24.53
C ILE A 106 -3.72 -8.12 24.67
N MET A 107 -4.19 -9.27 25.17
CA MET A 107 -3.35 -10.44 25.47
C MET A 107 -2.18 -10.04 26.41
N ASP A 108 -0.94 -10.20 25.99
CA ASP A 108 0.27 -9.75 26.71
C ASP A 108 0.83 -8.41 26.19
N GLY A 109 0.09 -7.73 25.31
CA GLY A 109 0.51 -6.50 24.66
C GLY A 109 1.35 -6.70 23.39
N SER A 110 1.51 -7.93 22.92
CA SER A 110 2.21 -8.28 21.68
C SER A 110 1.30 -8.97 20.67
N SER A 111 1.83 -9.31 19.49
CA SER A 111 1.12 -10.09 18.47
C SER A 111 1.24 -11.61 18.66
N LYS A 112 2.04 -12.08 19.62
CA LYS A 112 2.40 -13.49 19.79
C LYS A 112 1.20 -14.43 19.86
N PHE A 113 0.24 -14.14 20.73
CA PHE A 113 -0.93 -14.99 20.92
C PHE A 113 -1.85 -15.02 19.69
N PHE A 114 -1.90 -13.93 18.92
CA PHE A 114 -2.61 -13.91 17.64
C PHE A 114 -1.90 -14.78 16.61
N VAL A 115 -0.57 -14.71 16.54
CA VAL A 115 0.25 -15.56 15.66
C VAL A 115 0.06 -17.04 16.00
N GLU A 116 0.15 -17.42 17.28
CA GLU A 116 -0.04 -18.80 17.73
C GLU A 116 -1.43 -19.34 17.38
N ALA A 117 -2.48 -18.51 17.54
CA ALA A 117 -3.84 -18.89 17.17
C ALA A 117 -3.99 -19.08 15.64
N LEU A 118 -3.50 -18.13 14.85
CA LEU A 118 -3.60 -18.19 13.38
C LEU A 118 -2.82 -19.38 12.80
N GLU A 119 -1.66 -19.73 13.37
CA GLU A 119 -0.94 -20.94 12.98
C GLU A 119 -1.71 -22.22 13.37
N ALA A 120 -2.29 -22.26 14.57
CA ALA A 120 -3.10 -23.40 15.02
C ALA A 120 -4.37 -23.59 14.17
N ALA A 121 -4.94 -22.51 13.64
CA ALA A 121 -6.04 -22.57 12.67
C ALA A 121 -5.64 -23.19 11.33
N GLY A 122 -4.33 -23.22 11.02
CA GLY A 122 -3.76 -23.66 9.76
C GLY A 122 -3.91 -22.61 8.65
N ILE A 123 -2.87 -22.39 7.85
CA ILE A 123 -2.89 -21.44 6.73
C ILE A 123 -2.99 -22.23 5.41
N VAL A 124 -3.90 -21.82 4.53
CA VAL A 124 -4.15 -22.42 3.23
C VAL A 124 -4.04 -21.40 2.11
N THR A 125 -3.53 -21.86 0.98
CA THR A 125 -3.41 -21.07 -0.25
C THR A 125 -4.72 -21.12 -1.04
N GLN A 126 -5.10 -20.00 -1.64
CA GLN A 126 -6.27 -19.85 -2.50
C GLN A 126 -5.84 -19.77 -3.99
N GLU A 127 -6.80 -19.79 -4.92
CA GLU A 127 -6.52 -19.82 -6.37
C GLU A 127 -6.20 -18.42 -6.92
N ALA A 128 -6.76 -17.37 -6.32
CA ALA A 128 -6.48 -15.98 -6.71
C ALA A 128 -5.00 -15.60 -6.48
N ASP A 129 -4.46 -14.82 -7.41
CA ASP A 129 -3.15 -14.21 -7.26
C ASP A 129 -3.21 -13.10 -6.20
N ARG A 130 -2.12 -12.96 -5.41
CA ARG A 130 -1.98 -11.86 -4.45
C ARG A 130 -1.77 -10.56 -5.21
N ASP A 131 -2.61 -9.58 -4.89
CA ASP A 131 -2.48 -8.23 -5.41
C ASP A 131 -1.45 -7.44 -4.59
N GLU A 132 -0.37 -7.02 -5.26
CA GLU A 132 0.76 -6.35 -4.63
C GLU A 132 1.13 -5.06 -5.37
N PHE A 133 1.30 -4.00 -4.59
CA PHE A 133 1.87 -2.74 -5.04
C PHE A 133 3.40 -2.78 -4.97
N ILE A 134 4.02 -2.84 -6.14
CA ILE A 134 5.48 -2.78 -6.28
C ILE A 134 5.91 -1.31 -6.33
N VAL A 135 6.67 -0.88 -5.32
CA VAL A 135 7.17 0.49 -5.20
C VAL A 135 8.24 0.75 -6.27
N SER A 136 7.95 1.65 -7.20
CA SER A 136 8.88 2.04 -8.27
C SER A 136 9.67 3.32 -7.96
N GLU A 137 9.20 4.13 -7.02
CA GLU A 137 9.77 5.43 -6.68
C GLU A 137 9.78 5.64 -5.16
N VAL A 138 10.65 6.51 -4.66
CA VAL A 138 10.67 6.86 -3.24
C VAL A 138 9.45 7.69 -2.88
N ILE A 139 8.66 7.23 -1.92
CA ILE A 139 7.50 7.96 -1.39
C ILE A 139 7.78 8.27 0.08
N CYS A 140 7.71 9.54 0.46
CA CYS A 140 7.97 10.01 1.83
C CYS A 140 6.77 10.78 2.39
N PHE A 141 6.50 10.62 3.68
CA PHE A 141 5.67 11.53 4.48
C PHE A 141 6.46 11.95 5.73
N LYS A 142 6.50 13.24 6.00
CA LYS A 142 7.18 13.81 7.17
C LYS A 142 6.24 14.77 7.88
N ASP A 143 6.13 14.61 9.20
CA ASP A 143 5.52 15.58 10.09
C ASP A 143 6.62 16.54 10.60
N GLU A 144 6.57 17.79 10.13
CA GLU A 144 7.55 18.80 10.50
C GLU A 144 7.47 19.21 11.99
N ALA A 145 6.32 19.01 12.65
CA ALA A 145 6.15 19.38 14.05
C ALA A 145 6.86 18.42 15.01
N THR A 146 6.76 17.11 14.74
CA THR A 146 7.33 16.06 15.58
C THR A 146 8.69 15.57 15.08
N GLY A 147 9.01 15.83 13.80
CA GLY A 147 10.17 15.26 13.11
C GLY A 147 10.00 13.78 12.76
N SER A 148 8.80 13.22 12.94
CA SER A 148 8.46 11.86 12.54
C SER A 148 8.34 11.73 11.03
N GLU A 149 8.83 10.62 10.49
CA GLU A 149 8.92 10.42 9.05
C GLU A 149 8.74 8.94 8.68
N LEU A 150 7.98 8.68 7.62
CA LEU A 150 7.93 7.38 6.95
C LEU A 150 8.37 7.55 5.50
N ILE A 151 9.34 6.73 5.10
CA ILE A 151 9.82 6.61 3.72
C ILE A 151 9.58 5.18 3.26
N ILE A 152 9.07 5.00 2.04
CA ILE A 152 9.15 3.73 1.34
C ILE A 152 9.95 3.90 0.06
N MET A 153 10.83 2.93 -0.22
CA MET A 153 11.68 2.92 -1.40
C MET A 153 11.60 1.58 -2.13
N PRO A 154 11.95 1.54 -3.43
CA PRO A 154 12.00 0.31 -4.20
C PRO A 154 12.87 -0.76 -3.53
N SER A 155 12.37 -1.99 -3.50
CA SER A 155 13.05 -3.17 -2.95
C SER A 155 12.40 -4.43 -3.53
N ASP A 156 13.19 -5.49 -3.71
CA ASP A 156 12.72 -6.77 -4.24
C ASP A 156 11.83 -7.54 -3.24
N THR A 157 11.88 -7.17 -1.96
CA THR A 157 11.08 -7.76 -0.89
C THR A 157 10.48 -6.69 0.01
N TYR A 158 9.41 -7.03 0.72
CA TYR A 158 8.86 -6.18 1.78
C TYR A 158 9.78 -6.19 3.01
N GLN A 159 10.23 -5.00 3.40
CA GLN A 159 11.15 -4.80 4.53
C GLN A 159 10.66 -3.63 5.37
N VAL A 160 10.84 -3.70 6.69
CA VAL A 160 10.51 -2.59 7.59
C VAL A 160 11.69 -2.34 8.52
N THR A 161 12.09 -1.09 8.66
CA THR A 161 13.06 -0.64 9.65
C THR A 161 12.47 0.52 10.43
N THR A 162 12.53 0.43 11.75
CA THR A 162 12.10 1.50 12.65
C THR A 162 13.27 2.06 13.42
N MET A 163 13.26 3.38 13.60
CA MET A 163 14.16 4.10 14.49
C MET A 163 13.29 4.85 15.49
N VAL A 164 13.44 4.54 16.77
CA VAL A 164 12.68 5.19 17.85
C VAL A 164 13.61 6.08 18.65
N ASP A 165 13.13 7.27 18.98
CA ASP A 165 13.78 8.22 19.87
C ASP A 165 12.69 9.03 20.57
N PHE A 166 12.58 8.81 21.88
CA PHE A 166 11.60 9.44 22.75
C PHE A 166 12.17 10.64 23.52
N GLY A 167 13.43 11.02 23.30
CA GLY A 167 14.06 12.13 24.00
C GLY A 167 14.24 11.91 25.51
N THR A 168 14.10 10.68 26.00
CA THR A 168 14.27 10.34 27.41
C THR A 168 15.62 9.67 27.66
N LYS A 169 16.12 9.75 28.90
CA LYS A 169 17.35 9.03 29.30
C LYS A 169 17.09 7.54 29.51
N VAL A 170 15.86 7.17 29.88
CA VAL A 170 15.49 5.79 30.22
C VAL A 170 15.30 4.94 28.97
N LEU A 171 14.71 5.51 27.93
CA LEU A 171 14.58 4.88 26.61
C LEU A 171 15.31 5.74 25.59
N GLY A 172 16.61 5.45 25.45
CA GLY A 172 17.45 6.06 24.43
C GLY A 172 17.07 5.63 23.01
N THR A 173 17.84 6.11 22.03
CA THR A 173 17.60 5.75 20.63
C THR A 173 17.78 4.26 20.41
N GLN A 174 16.78 3.63 19.80
CA GLN A 174 16.82 2.21 19.42
C GLN A 174 16.39 2.05 17.97
N ASN A 175 16.80 0.95 17.36
CA ASN A 175 16.34 0.55 16.04
C ASN A 175 15.93 -0.93 16.03
N ALA A 176 15.05 -1.28 15.10
CA ALA A 176 14.71 -2.66 14.78
C ALA A 176 14.50 -2.77 13.26
N SER A 177 14.83 -3.93 12.69
CA SER A 177 14.65 -4.21 11.28
C SER A 177 14.03 -5.59 11.10
N LEU A 178 13.11 -5.69 10.15
CA LEU A 178 12.52 -6.93 9.64
C LEU A 178 12.84 -7.00 8.14
N ASN A 179 13.74 -7.90 7.76
CA ASN A 179 14.20 -8.02 6.37
C ASN A 179 13.32 -8.95 5.52
N LYS A 180 12.57 -9.85 6.17
CA LYS A 180 11.64 -10.79 5.55
C LYS A 180 10.45 -10.99 6.48
N LEU A 181 9.24 -11.08 5.93
CA LEU A 181 8.03 -11.35 6.71
C LEU A 181 8.10 -12.69 7.46
N SER A 182 8.77 -13.70 6.89
CA SER A 182 9.01 -15.00 7.54
C SER A 182 9.64 -14.92 8.92
N ASP A 183 10.39 -13.85 9.21
CA ASP A 183 11.12 -13.68 10.47
C ASP A 183 10.24 -12.98 11.53
N PHE A 184 9.06 -12.49 11.16
CA PHE A 184 8.16 -11.73 12.04
C PHE A 184 7.83 -12.49 13.32
N LYS A 185 7.48 -13.78 13.20
CA LYS A 185 7.13 -14.62 14.35
C LYS A 185 8.28 -14.71 15.36
N SER A 186 9.49 -15.01 14.90
CA SER A 186 10.64 -15.25 15.77
C SER A 186 11.28 -13.97 16.30
N GLU A 187 11.14 -12.85 15.57
CA GLU A 187 11.87 -11.63 15.88
C GLU A 187 10.99 -10.49 16.41
N ILE A 188 9.74 -10.37 15.97
CA ILE A 188 8.92 -9.18 16.21
C ILE A 188 7.66 -9.49 17.02
N ALA A 189 7.00 -10.63 16.76
CA ALA A 189 5.67 -10.90 17.28
C ALA A 189 5.56 -10.87 18.82
N ASP A 190 6.63 -11.22 19.55
CA ASP A 190 6.71 -11.24 21.02
C ASP A 190 7.19 -9.91 21.63
N ALA A 191 7.19 -8.81 20.86
CA ALA A 191 7.55 -7.48 21.36
C ALA A 191 6.31 -6.77 21.92
N ARG A 192 6.28 -6.58 23.25
CA ARG A 192 5.11 -6.04 23.93
C ARG A 192 5.04 -4.52 23.88
N THR A 193 3.81 -4.02 24.02
CA THR A 193 3.52 -2.60 24.11
C THR A 193 4.14 -1.99 25.36
N PHE A 194 4.27 -0.68 25.33
CA PHE A 194 4.90 0.06 26.41
C PHE A 194 4.28 1.46 26.55
N SER A 195 4.43 2.02 27.73
CA SER A 195 4.06 3.41 28.01
C SER A 195 5.05 4.02 29.01
N PHE A 196 5.15 5.34 28.98
CA PHE A 196 5.90 6.08 29.97
C PHE A 196 5.05 6.35 31.21
N LEU A 197 5.71 6.43 32.36
CA LEU A 197 5.05 6.66 33.64
C LEU A 197 4.22 7.96 33.64
N HIS A 198 4.72 9.03 33.02
CA HIS A 198 3.97 10.30 32.96
C HIS A 198 2.66 10.18 32.16
N GLU A 199 2.61 9.33 31.13
CA GLU A 199 1.40 9.09 30.33
C GLU A 199 0.38 8.29 31.14
N ILE A 200 0.83 7.25 31.86
CA ILE A 200 -0.05 6.38 32.65
C ILE A 200 -0.86 7.19 33.67
N GLU A 201 -0.26 8.17 34.35
CA GLU A 201 -0.99 9.01 35.30
C GLU A 201 -2.14 9.77 34.64
N THR A 202 -1.88 10.43 33.50
CA THR A 202 -2.90 11.11 32.73
C THR A 202 -3.98 10.15 32.26
N LEU A 203 -3.60 8.95 31.84
CA LEU A 203 -4.54 7.93 31.36
C LEU A 203 -5.44 7.41 32.48
N LEU A 204 -4.90 7.15 33.67
CA LEU A 204 -5.67 6.76 34.85
C LEU A 204 -6.66 7.86 35.28
N GLU A 205 -6.24 9.13 35.24
CA GLU A 205 -7.10 10.28 35.57
C GLU A 205 -8.30 10.43 34.62
N HIS A 206 -8.12 10.08 33.35
CA HIS A 206 -9.20 10.06 32.35
C HIS A 206 -9.99 8.74 32.32
N GLY A 207 -9.73 7.83 33.26
CA GLY A 207 -10.42 6.54 33.35
C GLY A 207 -10.11 5.60 32.19
N LEU A 208 -8.88 5.62 31.67
CA LEU A 208 -8.39 4.79 30.57
C LEU A 208 -7.46 3.68 31.08
N ILE A 209 -7.03 2.80 30.18
CA ILE A 209 -6.20 1.61 30.49
C ILE A 209 -6.88 0.70 31.55
N LYS A 210 -8.21 0.57 31.46
CA LYS A 210 -8.98 -0.24 32.42
C LYS A 210 -8.63 -1.74 32.37
N GLY A 211 -8.11 -2.20 31.24
CA GLY A 211 -7.60 -3.56 31.04
C GLY A 211 -6.07 -3.67 31.11
N GLY A 212 -5.36 -2.56 31.36
CA GLY A 212 -3.92 -2.63 31.55
C GLY A 212 -3.61 -3.30 32.88
N ASP A 213 -2.71 -4.28 32.81
CA ASP A 213 -2.17 -4.97 33.96
C ASP A 213 -0.64 -4.96 33.84
N LEU A 214 0.07 -5.26 34.93
CA LEU A 214 1.52 -5.35 34.96
C LEU A 214 2.05 -6.36 33.94
N ASN A 215 1.21 -7.29 33.50
CA ASN A 215 1.61 -8.38 32.62
C ASN A 215 1.51 -8.03 31.11
N ASN A 216 0.87 -6.92 30.73
CA ASN A 216 0.54 -6.64 29.33
C ASN A 216 1.15 -5.35 28.75
N ALA A 217 1.93 -4.59 29.52
CA ALA A 217 2.66 -3.43 29.01
C ALA A 217 3.94 -3.18 29.79
N ILE A 218 5.02 -2.81 29.10
CA ILE A 218 6.27 -2.37 29.74
C ILE A 218 6.11 -0.92 30.19
N VAL A 219 6.49 -0.61 31.44
CA VAL A 219 6.39 0.76 31.98
C VAL A 219 7.78 1.36 32.14
N TYR A 220 8.09 2.38 31.33
CA TYR A 220 9.33 3.15 31.44
C TYR A 220 9.15 4.30 32.44
N VAL A 221 10.01 4.36 33.44
CA VAL A 221 10.00 5.36 34.51
C VAL A 221 10.92 6.52 34.10
N ASP A 222 10.32 7.54 33.49
CA ASP A 222 11.01 8.71 32.97
C ASP A 222 10.88 9.95 33.87
N LYS A 223 10.16 9.82 34.99
CA LYS A 223 10.05 10.83 36.05
C LYS A 223 10.13 10.19 37.44
N GLU A 224 10.35 11.01 38.45
CA GLU A 224 10.35 10.55 39.84
C GLU A 224 8.96 10.05 40.25
N LEU A 225 8.94 8.91 40.95
CA LEU A 225 7.72 8.32 41.49
C LEU A 225 7.32 9.02 42.79
N SER A 226 6.21 9.75 42.76
CA SER A 226 5.63 10.29 43.99
C SER A 226 4.95 9.16 44.80
N PRO A 227 4.83 9.30 46.14
CA PRO A 227 4.06 8.34 46.96
C PRO A 227 2.60 8.18 46.51
N GLU A 228 2.00 9.25 45.99
CA GLU A 228 0.64 9.24 45.45
C GLU A 228 0.56 8.41 44.16
N THR A 229 1.50 8.63 43.23
CA THR A 229 1.63 7.84 42.00
C THR A 229 1.78 6.36 42.34
N MET A 230 2.64 6.02 43.30
CA MET A 230 2.83 4.63 43.74
C MET A 230 1.54 4.01 44.27
N ALA A 231 0.73 4.76 45.04
CA ALA A 231 -0.57 4.26 45.51
C ALA A 231 -1.57 4.03 44.36
N LYS A 232 -1.62 4.96 43.39
CA LYS A 232 -2.45 4.81 42.17
C LYS A 232 -2.04 3.60 41.34
N LEU A 233 -0.73 3.43 41.11
CA LEU A 233 -0.19 2.28 40.39
C LEU A 233 -0.50 0.96 41.12
N ARG A 234 -0.28 0.87 42.45
CA ARG A 234 -0.62 -0.34 43.22
C ARG A 234 -2.09 -0.73 43.07
N THR A 235 -2.98 0.26 43.04
CA THR A 235 -4.42 0.05 42.86
C THR A 235 -4.74 -0.40 41.43
N ALA A 236 -4.23 0.31 40.42
CA ALA A 236 -4.47 0.00 39.02
C ALA A 236 -3.97 -1.40 38.63
N PHE A 237 -2.80 -1.76 39.16
CA PHE A 237 -2.06 -2.97 38.83
C PHE A 237 -2.26 -4.12 39.81
N LYS A 238 -3.10 -3.95 40.83
CA LYS A 238 -3.43 -4.97 41.84
C LYS A 238 -2.21 -5.68 42.45
N LYS A 239 -1.13 -4.94 42.74
CA LYS A 239 0.13 -5.47 43.30
C LYS A 239 0.64 -4.60 44.43
N ASP A 240 0.93 -5.20 45.59
CA ASP A 240 1.37 -4.48 46.79
C ASP A 240 2.81 -3.96 46.66
N ASN A 241 3.69 -4.75 46.01
CA ASN A 241 5.10 -4.43 45.82
C ASN A 241 5.38 -4.03 44.38
N ILE A 242 5.59 -2.73 44.18
CA ILE A 242 6.06 -2.12 42.94
C ILE A 242 7.45 -1.52 43.23
N SER A 243 8.42 -1.81 42.38
CA SER A 243 9.77 -1.24 42.46
C SER A 243 10.25 -0.82 41.07
N VAL A 244 11.34 -0.05 40.98
CA VAL A 244 11.95 0.34 39.71
C VAL A 244 13.30 -0.36 39.58
N LYS A 245 13.51 -1.05 38.47
CA LYS A 245 14.78 -1.70 38.15
C LYS A 245 15.85 -0.64 37.84
N PRO A 246 17.15 -0.96 37.98
CA PRO A 246 18.23 -0.03 37.70
C PRO A 246 18.25 0.53 36.26
N ASN A 247 17.62 -0.18 35.31
CA ASN A 247 17.45 0.27 33.92
C ASN A 247 16.25 1.23 33.73
N GLY A 248 15.62 1.69 34.82
CA GLY A 248 14.50 2.63 34.82
C GLY A 248 13.17 2.04 34.33
N ILE A 249 13.02 0.72 34.33
CA ILE A 249 11.75 0.05 34.02
C ILE A 249 11.07 -0.35 35.33
N LEU A 250 9.76 -0.25 35.40
CA LEU A 250 8.99 -0.77 36.52
C LEU A 250 9.24 -2.28 36.66
N ASP A 251 9.32 -2.80 37.88
CA ASP A 251 9.47 -4.23 38.15
C ASP A 251 8.14 -4.98 38.00
N ASN A 252 7.62 -4.86 36.78
CA ASN A 252 6.39 -5.48 36.32
C ASN A 252 6.68 -6.60 35.32
N LEU A 253 7.65 -6.38 34.42
CA LEU A 253 8.05 -7.32 33.37
C LEU A 253 9.58 -7.36 33.21
N THR A 254 10.07 -8.44 32.62
CA THR A 254 11.45 -8.54 32.11
C THR A 254 11.38 -8.44 30.59
N LEU A 255 12.22 -7.58 30.01
CA LEU A 255 12.30 -7.41 28.56
C LEU A 255 12.66 -8.74 27.89
N HIS A 256 11.94 -9.08 26.81
CA HIS A 256 12.28 -10.17 25.92
C HIS A 256 13.48 -9.80 25.04
N TYR A 257 13.61 -8.51 24.70
CA TYR A 257 14.68 -7.98 23.86
C TYR A 257 15.25 -6.68 24.45
N PRO A 258 16.57 -6.42 24.32
CA PRO A 258 17.13 -5.13 24.71
C PRO A 258 16.51 -3.93 23.97
N ASN A 259 16.04 -4.16 22.74
CA ASN A 259 15.39 -3.17 21.87
C ASN A 259 13.88 -3.42 21.68
N GLU A 260 13.20 -3.99 22.67
CA GLU A 260 11.79 -4.41 22.57
C GLU A 260 10.85 -3.26 22.18
N ALA A 261 11.11 -2.02 22.64
CA ALA A 261 10.32 -0.86 22.25
C ALA A 261 10.42 -0.56 20.74
N ALA A 262 11.61 -0.66 20.14
CA ALA A 262 11.77 -0.49 18.70
C ALA A 262 11.10 -1.61 17.89
N ARG A 263 11.19 -2.86 18.37
CA ARG A 263 10.52 -4.02 17.76
C ARG A 263 9.00 -3.88 17.85
N HIS A 264 8.46 -3.40 18.97
CA HIS A 264 7.03 -3.13 19.11
C HIS A 264 6.58 -2.02 18.17
N LYS A 265 7.35 -0.94 18.02
CA LYS A 265 7.02 0.10 17.05
C LYS A 265 7.10 -0.39 15.59
N LEU A 266 7.93 -1.38 15.29
CA LEU A 266 7.93 -2.06 14.00
C LEU A 266 6.66 -2.88 13.80
N LEU A 267 6.23 -3.61 14.83
CA LEU A 267 4.95 -4.32 14.87
C LEU A 267 3.78 -3.35 14.61
N ASP A 268 3.73 -2.21 15.32
CA ASP A 268 2.71 -1.17 15.10
C ASP A 268 2.70 -0.67 13.65
N VAL A 269 3.88 -0.37 13.08
CA VAL A 269 4.01 0.06 11.68
C VAL A 269 3.45 -1.00 10.71
N LEU A 270 3.72 -2.30 10.94
CA LEU A 270 3.16 -3.37 10.11
C LEU A 270 1.63 -3.40 10.18
N GLY A 271 1.07 -3.26 11.39
CA GLY A 271 -0.37 -3.23 11.63
C GLY A 271 -1.05 -2.02 10.99
N ASP A 272 -0.49 -0.82 11.16
CA ASP A 272 -1.06 0.40 10.60
C ASP A 272 -0.99 0.43 9.07
N LEU A 273 0.11 -0.04 8.48
CA LEU A 273 0.26 -0.11 7.03
C LEU A 273 -0.62 -1.21 6.40
N ALA A 274 -1.09 -2.18 7.18
CA ALA A 274 -2.08 -3.16 6.72
C ALA A 274 -3.37 -2.49 6.20
N LEU A 275 -3.72 -1.33 6.77
CA LEU A 275 -4.91 -0.55 6.41
C LEU A 275 -4.85 0.07 5.01
N ILE A 276 -3.71 -0.01 4.32
CA ILE A 276 -3.61 0.37 2.91
C ILE A 276 -4.50 -0.53 2.03
N GLY A 277 -4.84 -1.73 2.50
CA GLY A 277 -5.74 -2.66 1.80
C GLY A 277 -5.10 -3.31 0.56
N THR A 278 -3.78 -3.25 0.45
CA THR A 278 -2.99 -3.82 -0.66
C THR A 278 -1.62 -4.19 -0.14
N ARG A 279 -1.10 -5.36 -0.52
CA ARG A 279 0.25 -5.80 -0.14
C ARG A 279 1.30 -4.92 -0.78
N ILE A 280 2.42 -4.69 -0.11
CA ILE A 280 3.42 -3.73 -0.57
C ILE A 280 4.75 -4.45 -0.75
N ARG A 281 5.39 -4.25 -1.91
CA ARG A 281 6.77 -4.64 -2.15
C ARG A 281 7.66 -3.39 -2.14
N GLY A 282 8.44 -3.25 -1.09
CA GLY A 282 9.28 -2.08 -0.86
C GLY A 282 9.91 -2.10 0.51
N LYS A 283 10.89 -1.22 0.74
CA LYS A 283 11.53 -1.05 2.04
C LYS A 283 10.97 0.18 2.74
N VAL A 284 10.30 -0.04 3.85
CA VAL A 284 9.80 1.01 4.75
C VAL A 284 10.90 1.38 5.76
N ILE A 285 11.17 2.67 5.91
CA ILE A 285 11.99 3.24 6.97
C ILE A 285 11.11 4.23 7.73
N ALA A 286 10.89 3.95 9.02
CA ALA A 286 10.06 4.79 9.88
C ALA A 286 10.91 5.38 11.01
N THR A 287 11.03 6.70 11.03
CA THR A 287 11.75 7.47 12.05
C THR A 287 10.74 8.09 13.00
N LYS A 288 10.88 7.83 14.29
CA LYS A 288 9.91 8.23 15.34
C LYS A 288 8.46 7.86 14.97
N PRO A 289 8.20 6.59 14.59
CA PRO A 289 6.86 6.18 14.14
C PRO A 289 5.82 6.33 15.25
N GLY A 290 4.58 6.54 14.83
CA GLY A 290 3.40 6.56 15.68
C GLY A 290 2.15 6.48 14.82
N HIS A 291 1.03 6.04 15.41
CA HIS A 291 -0.19 5.72 14.66
C HIS A 291 -0.68 6.87 13.76
N GLU A 292 -0.57 8.12 14.19
CA GLU A 292 -0.93 9.29 13.36
C GLU A 292 -0.10 9.36 12.08
N VAL A 293 1.22 9.38 12.20
CA VAL A 293 2.13 9.53 11.05
C VAL A 293 2.08 8.30 10.15
N ASN A 294 1.96 7.11 10.75
CA ASN A 294 1.75 5.85 10.03
C ASN A 294 0.46 5.90 9.21
N THR A 295 -0.65 6.36 9.80
CA THR A 295 -1.94 6.52 9.14
C THR A 295 -1.89 7.56 8.03
N GLN A 296 -1.26 8.71 8.25
CA GLN A 296 -1.14 9.75 7.21
C GLN A 296 -0.33 9.25 6.01
N PHE A 297 0.76 8.53 6.27
CA PHE A 297 1.51 7.85 5.23
C PHE A 297 0.68 6.79 4.51
N ALA A 298 -0.05 5.94 5.23
CA ALA A 298 -0.96 4.95 4.66
C ALA A 298 -2.04 5.58 3.77
N LYS A 299 -2.67 6.68 4.20
CA LYS A 299 -3.63 7.46 3.40
C LYS A 299 -2.99 8.00 2.12
N LYS A 300 -1.77 8.53 2.22
CA LYS A 300 -1.00 9.01 1.06
C LYS A 300 -0.71 7.87 0.09
N LEU A 301 -0.23 6.74 0.57
CA LEU A 301 0.14 5.59 -0.25
C LEU A 301 -1.09 4.94 -0.90
N ALA A 302 -2.17 4.72 -0.16
CA ALA A 302 -3.44 4.21 -0.70
C ALA A 302 -3.99 5.10 -1.83
N LYS A 303 -3.86 6.43 -1.70
CA LYS A 303 -4.24 7.37 -2.77
C LYS A 303 -3.34 7.24 -4.01
N ILE A 304 -2.04 7.03 -3.84
CA ILE A 304 -1.10 6.79 -4.95
C ILE A 304 -1.48 5.49 -5.66
N ILE A 305 -1.63 4.39 -4.93
CA ILE A 305 -2.03 3.07 -5.45
C ILE A 305 -3.33 3.18 -6.24
N LYS A 306 -4.36 3.81 -5.67
CA LYS A 306 -5.65 4.03 -6.33
C LYS A 306 -5.51 4.85 -7.62
N THR A 307 -4.64 5.85 -7.61
CA THR A 307 -4.41 6.71 -8.77
C THR A 307 -3.68 5.96 -9.88
N GLU A 308 -2.65 5.19 -9.56
CA GLU A 308 -1.90 4.38 -10.53
C GLU A 308 -2.79 3.31 -11.16
N ARG A 309 -3.56 2.57 -10.35
CA ARG A 309 -4.53 1.58 -10.82
C ARG A 309 -5.58 2.20 -11.73
N ARG A 310 -6.15 3.34 -11.32
CA ARG A 310 -7.14 4.07 -12.13
C ARG A 310 -6.54 4.57 -13.44
N ASN A 311 -5.30 5.03 -13.42
CA ASN A 311 -4.64 5.57 -14.59
C ASN A 311 -4.16 4.49 -15.55
N ASN A 312 -4.04 3.22 -15.13
CA ASN A 312 -3.62 2.09 -15.99
C ASN A 312 -2.24 2.33 -16.66
N VAL A 313 -1.32 2.95 -15.91
CA VAL A 313 0.02 3.31 -16.42
C VAL A 313 0.78 2.03 -16.79
N PRO A 314 1.32 1.90 -18.01
CA PRO A 314 2.13 0.75 -18.37
C PRO A 314 3.47 0.76 -17.60
N LYS A 315 3.85 -0.39 -17.04
CA LYS A 315 5.19 -0.59 -16.48
C LYS A 315 6.16 -0.92 -17.62
N ILE A 316 7.15 -0.05 -17.84
CA ILE A 316 8.19 -0.21 -18.87
C ILE A 316 9.54 -0.24 -18.17
N ASP A 317 10.33 -1.25 -18.50
CA ASP A 317 11.73 -1.35 -18.08
C ASP A 317 12.61 -0.67 -19.14
N PHE A 318 13.04 0.55 -18.86
CA PHE A 318 13.86 1.35 -19.79
C PHE A 318 15.34 0.92 -19.84
N ASP A 319 15.77 0.03 -18.93
CA ASP A 319 17.12 -0.56 -18.97
C ASP A 319 17.22 -1.68 -20.02
N LYS A 320 16.08 -2.15 -20.53
CA LYS A 320 16.02 -3.13 -21.63
C LYS A 320 15.86 -2.44 -22.99
N PRO A 321 16.45 -3.02 -24.05
CA PRO A 321 16.21 -2.52 -25.41
C PRO A 321 14.71 -2.63 -25.76
N PRO A 322 14.18 -1.70 -26.57
CA PRO A 322 12.79 -1.76 -27.03
C PRO A 322 12.57 -3.02 -27.89
N LEU A 323 11.33 -3.48 -27.96
CA LEU A 323 10.93 -4.57 -28.86
C LEU A 323 11.09 -4.18 -30.34
N MET A 324 10.82 -2.91 -30.67
CA MET A 324 11.03 -2.34 -32.00
C MET A 324 11.61 -0.95 -31.89
N ASP A 325 12.61 -0.66 -32.70
CA ASP A 325 13.13 0.70 -32.89
C ASP A 325 12.41 1.42 -34.06
N VAL A 326 12.85 2.64 -34.36
CA VAL A 326 12.26 3.45 -35.43
C VAL A 326 12.41 2.82 -36.83
N ASN A 327 13.49 2.06 -37.08
CA ASN A 327 13.71 1.39 -38.36
C ASN A 327 12.75 0.23 -38.53
N ASP A 328 12.55 -0.56 -37.47
CA ASP A 328 11.54 -1.62 -37.45
C ASP A 328 10.13 -1.04 -37.66
N ILE A 329 9.83 0.09 -37.01
CA ILE A 329 8.55 0.80 -37.17
C ILE A 329 8.35 1.25 -38.62
N MET A 330 9.40 1.79 -39.27
CA MET A 330 9.34 2.22 -40.68
C MET A 330 9.09 1.06 -41.66
N ASN A 331 9.40 -0.18 -41.29
CA ASN A 331 9.11 -1.35 -42.09
C ASN A 331 7.63 -1.77 -42.03
N ILE A 332 6.91 -1.35 -40.99
CA ILE A 332 5.48 -1.66 -40.80
C ILE A 332 4.60 -0.47 -41.20
N LEU A 333 4.92 0.73 -40.72
CA LEU A 333 4.13 1.92 -41.02
C LEU A 333 4.60 2.59 -42.31
N PRO A 334 3.67 3.11 -43.12
CA PRO A 334 4.00 3.90 -44.31
C PRO A 334 4.54 5.30 -43.96
N HIS A 335 4.35 5.76 -42.72
CA HIS A 335 4.72 7.10 -42.25
C HIS A 335 6.24 7.32 -42.32
N ARG A 336 6.66 8.52 -42.72
CA ARG A 336 8.05 8.97 -42.77
C ARG A 336 8.18 10.36 -42.17
N ALA A 337 9.39 10.76 -41.80
CA ALA A 337 9.65 12.13 -41.35
C ALA A 337 9.11 13.16 -42.36
N PRO A 338 8.47 14.25 -41.91
CA PRO A 338 8.29 14.66 -40.51
C PRO A 338 7.02 14.12 -39.81
N PHE A 339 6.30 13.16 -40.41
CA PHE A 339 4.99 12.69 -39.93
C PHE A 339 5.00 11.29 -39.30
N LEU A 340 6.16 10.62 -39.23
CA LEU A 340 6.36 9.47 -38.34
C LEU A 340 6.64 9.99 -36.94
N LEU A 341 5.72 9.77 -36.00
CA LEU A 341 5.74 10.38 -34.67
C LEU A 341 6.17 9.42 -33.56
N VAL A 342 6.06 8.11 -33.78
CA VAL A 342 6.39 7.08 -32.79
C VAL A 342 7.84 6.65 -32.96
N ASP A 343 8.58 6.60 -31.85
CA ASP A 343 10.02 6.33 -31.86
C ASP A 343 10.35 4.86 -31.54
N LYS A 344 9.61 4.24 -30.62
CA LYS A 344 9.87 2.89 -30.08
C LYS A 344 8.59 2.16 -29.71
N ILE A 345 8.62 0.82 -29.80
CA ILE A 345 7.61 -0.08 -29.20
C ILE A 345 8.29 -0.91 -28.12
N TYR A 346 7.72 -0.94 -26.92
CA TYR A 346 8.24 -1.71 -25.79
C TYR A 346 7.51 -3.04 -25.56
N SER A 347 6.21 -3.09 -25.90
CA SER A 347 5.42 -4.29 -25.75
C SER A 347 4.41 -4.40 -26.87
N LEU A 348 4.19 -5.63 -27.35
CA LEU A 348 3.24 -5.93 -28.39
C LEU A 348 2.69 -7.35 -28.17
N THR A 349 1.42 -7.42 -27.76
CA THR A 349 0.66 -8.65 -27.59
C THR A 349 -0.45 -8.72 -28.66
N PRO A 350 -1.22 -9.81 -28.77
CA PRO A 350 -2.34 -9.88 -29.72
C PRO A 350 -3.44 -8.83 -29.48
N THR A 351 -3.50 -8.22 -28.29
CA THR A 351 -4.57 -7.28 -27.90
C THR A 351 -4.08 -5.94 -27.36
N CYS A 352 -2.77 -5.78 -27.12
CA CYS A 352 -2.21 -4.60 -26.49
C CYS A 352 -0.90 -4.17 -27.17
N VAL A 353 -0.66 -2.87 -27.26
CA VAL A 353 0.61 -2.29 -27.70
C VAL A 353 1.01 -1.13 -26.80
N ILE A 354 2.30 -1.08 -26.48
CA ILE A 354 2.92 0.00 -25.71
C ILE A 354 4.01 0.63 -26.55
N GLY A 355 3.83 1.91 -26.89
CA GLY A 355 4.75 2.69 -27.72
C GLY A 355 5.21 3.96 -27.01
N MET A 356 6.21 4.62 -27.59
CA MET A 356 6.81 5.82 -27.03
C MET A 356 7.08 6.87 -28.12
N LYS A 357 6.91 8.14 -27.74
CA LYS A 357 7.36 9.32 -28.47
C LYS A 357 8.13 10.27 -27.56
N ASN A 358 9.31 10.70 -27.98
CA ASN A 358 9.98 11.85 -27.41
C ASN A 358 9.39 13.13 -28.02
N VAL A 359 9.23 14.16 -27.18
CA VAL A 359 8.77 15.47 -27.60
C VAL A 359 9.97 16.42 -27.59
N THR A 360 10.44 16.84 -28.77
CA THR A 360 11.62 17.70 -28.90
C THR A 360 11.25 19.09 -29.40
N MET A 361 11.95 20.12 -28.91
CA MET A 361 11.73 21.51 -29.31
C MET A 361 11.96 21.73 -30.83
N ASN A 362 12.70 20.83 -31.47
CA ASN A 362 12.98 20.88 -32.91
C ASN A 362 11.81 20.42 -33.80
N GLU A 363 10.68 19.97 -33.22
CA GLU A 363 9.53 19.55 -34.02
C GLU A 363 8.86 20.76 -34.70
N PRO A 364 8.55 20.66 -36.02
CA PRO A 364 8.21 21.82 -36.84
C PRO A 364 6.94 22.54 -36.40
N PHE A 365 6.03 21.84 -35.73
CA PHE A 365 4.79 22.45 -35.25
C PHE A 365 4.99 23.41 -34.06
N PHE A 366 6.10 23.32 -33.31
CA PHE A 366 6.36 24.26 -32.22
C PHE A 366 6.66 25.68 -32.71
N VAL A 367 7.11 25.83 -33.96
CA VAL A 367 7.35 27.13 -34.59
C VAL A 367 6.06 27.95 -34.71
N GLY A 368 4.95 27.29 -35.04
CA GLY A 368 3.69 27.95 -35.40
C GLY A 368 2.51 27.71 -34.46
N HIS A 369 2.53 26.66 -33.61
CA HIS A 369 1.36 26.33 -32.78
C HIS A 369 1.08 27.41 -31.73
N PHE A 370 2.08 27.75 -30.89
CA PHE A 370 2.02 28.85 -29.93
C PHE A 370 3.42 29.46 -29.72
N PRO A 371 3.77 30.54 -30.45
CA PRO A 371 5.06 31.21 -30.27
C PRO A 371 5.30 31.64 -28.81
N GLY A 372 6.46 31.31 -28.25
CA GLY A 372 6.83 31.63 -26.87
C GLY A 372 6.22 30.73 -25.78
N LYS A 373 5.32 29.80 -26.14
CA LYS A 373 4.72 28.84 -25.21
C LYS A 373 4.58 27.46 -25.89
N PRO A 374 5.68 26.71 -26.05
CA PRO A 374 5.66 25.47 -26.83
C PRO A 374 4.79 24.41 -26.14
N VAL A 375 3.72 23.98 -26.82
CA VAL A 375 2.83 22.90 -26.41
C VAL A 375 2.57 21.99 -27.61
N MET A 376 2.68 20.67 -27.44
CA MET A 376 2.40 19.73 -28.52
C MET A 376 0.89 19.74 -28.84
N PRO A 377 0.47 19.97 -30.09
CA PRO A 377 -0.94 19.93 -30.47
C PRO A 377 -1.60 18.61 -30.07
N GLY A 378 -2.76 18.69 -29.41
CA GLY A 378 -3.49 17.50 -28.96
C GLY A 378 -3.82 16.52 -30.10
N VAL A 379 -4.12 17.04 -31.29
CA VAL A 379 -4.34 16.22 -32.50
C VAL A 379 -3.12 15.39 -32.91
N LEU A 380 -1.90 15.90 -32.69
CA LEU A 380 -0.68 15.14 -32.97
C LEU A 380 -0.39 14.10 -31.90
N GLN A 381 -0.86 14.31 -30.66
CA GLN A 381 -0.82 13.27 -29.63
C GLN A 381 -1.75 12.11 -30.01
N VAL A 382 -2.94 12.43 -30.53
CA VAL A 382 -3.90 11.43 -31.05
C VAL A 382 -3.34 10.72 -32.28
N GLU A 383 -2.69 11.43 -33.20
CA GLU A 383 -2.02 10.83 -34.36
C GLU A 383 -0.89 9.87 -33.96
N ALA A 384 0.00 10.27 -33.03
CA ALA A 384 1.06 9.41 -32.53
C ALA A 384 0.50 8.16 -31.81
N MET A 385 -0.59 8.33 -31.06
CA MET A 385 -1.35 7.23 -30.46
C MET A 385 -1.92 6.30 -31.54
N ALA A 386 -2.46 6.85 -32.63
CA ALA A 386 -2.96 6.11 -33.78
C ALA A 386 -1.88 5.29 -34.46
N GLN A 387 -0.71 5.87 -34.71
CA GLN A 387 0.44 5.19 -35.30
C GLN A 387 0.88 4.02 -34.43
N THR A 388 0.90 4.21 -33.10
CA THR A 388 1.18 3.13 -32.15
C THR A 388 0.16 1.99 -32.28
N GLY A 389 -1.14 2.32 -32.32
CA GLY A 389 -2.21 1.33 -32.56
C GLY A 389 -2.13 0.67 -33.94
N GLY A 390 -1.68 1.41 -34.94
CA GLY A 390 -1.49 0.96 -36.31
C GLY A 390 -0.49 -0.19 -36.41
N ILE A 391 0.57 -0.17 -35.58
CA ILE A 391 1.52 -1.29 -35.48
C ILE A 391 0.80 -2.59 -35.08
N LEU A 392 -0.05 -2.53 -34.04
CA LEU A 392 -0.82 -3.69 -33.58
C LEU A 392 -1.85 -4.13 -34.64
N ALA A 393 -2.55 -3.18 -35.25
CA ALA A 393 -3.52 -3.46 -36.29
C ALA A 393 -2.88 -4.15 -37.51
N LEU A 394 -1.75 -3.63 -38.00
CA LEU A 394 -1.08 -4.15 -39.20
C LEU A 394 -0.37 -5.48 -38.95
N LYS A 395 0.05 -5.79 -37.71
CA LYS A 395 0.58 -7.12 -37.39
C LYS A 395 -0.47 -8.24 -37.49
N SER A 396 -1.76 -7.90 -37.61
CA SER A 396 -2.83 -8.88 -37.86
C SER A 396 -2.94 -9.32 -39.32
N VAL A 397 -2.19 -8.72 -40.24
CA VAL A 397 -2.14 -9.11 -41.67
C VAL A 397 -0.75 -9.64 -42.05
N PRO A 398 -0.64 -10.54 -43.06
CA PRO A 398 0.63 -11.20 -43.39
C PRO A 398 1.64 -10.30 -44.11
N ASP A 399 1.17 -9.29 -44.86
CA ASP A 399 1.96 -8.37 -45.68
C ASP A 399 1.66 -6.89 -45.29
N PRO A 400 1.99 -6.46 -44.06
CA PRO A 400 1.58 -5.17 -43.48
C PRO A 400 1.95 -3.94 -44.32
N GLU A 401 3.07 -3.99 -45.04
CA GLU A 401 3.56 -2.93 -45.94
C GLU A 401 2.60 -2.62 -47.09
N ASN A 402 1.71 -3.57 -47.44
CA ASN A 402 0.72 -3.42 -48.49
C ASN A 402 -0.64 -2.92 -47.96
N TYR A 403 -0.72 -2.45 -46.71
CA TYR A 403 -1.97 -1.97 -46.12
C TYR A 403 -1.83 -0.56 -45.55
N LEU A 404 -2.91 0.20 -45.64
CA LEU A 404 -3.08 1.48 -44.99
C LEU A 404 -4.15 1.39 -43.92
N THR A 405 -3.96 2.13 -42.83
CA THR A 405 -4.95 2.27 -41.76
C THR A 405 -5.57 3.65 -41.82
N PHE A 406 -6.86 3.73 -42.16
CA PHE A 406 -7.59 4.98 -42.22
C PHE A 406 -8.48 5.15 -41.00
N PHE A 407 -8.45 6.34 -40.39
CA PHE A 407 -9.38 6.68 -39.32
C PHE A 407 -10.83 6.67 -39.82
N MET A 408 -11.70 5.96 -39.09
CA MET A 408 -13.15 5.99 -39.28
C MET A 408 -13.81 6.89 -38.25
N LYS A 409 -13.40 6.79 -36.98
CA LYS A 409 -14.04 7.45 -35.86
C LYS A 409 -13.05 7.67 -34.73
N ILE A 410 -13.21 8.79 -34.03
CA ILE A 410 -12.50 9.10 -32.81
C ILE A 410 -13.56 9.54 -31.79
N ASP A 411 -13.67 8.84 -30.67
CA ASP A 411 -14.63 9.10 -29.60
C ASP A 411 -13.93 9.39 -28.27
N ASN A 412 -14.63 10.07 -27.36
CA ASN A 412 -14.23 10.26 -25.96
C ASN A 412 -12.81 10.81 -25.77
N VAL A 413 -12.35 11.67 -26.68
CA VAL A 413 -11.03 12.29 -26.55
C VAL A 413 -11.01 13.27 -25.39
N LYS A 414 -10.05 13.12 -24.47
CA LYS A 414 -9.82 14.10 -23.41
C LYS A 414 -8.33 14.43 -23.31
N PHE A 415 -8.03 15.72 -23.32
CA PHE A 415 -6.70 16.28 -23.05
C PHE A 415 -6.67 16.77 -21.60
N LYS A 416 -5.93 16.08 -20.74
CA LYS A 416 -5.92 16.30 -19.29
C LYS A 416 -4.80 17.23 -18.84
N GLN A 417 -3.66 17.19 -19.52
CA GLN A 417 -2.47 17.99 -19.18
C GLN A 417 -1.76 18.45 -20.45
N GLN A 418 -0.97 19.52 -20.33
CA GLN A 418 -0.11 20.00 -21.41
C GLN A 418 1.07 19.05 -21.60
N VAL A 419 1.48 18.89 -22.85
CA VAL A 419 2.68 18.15 -23.25
C VAL A 419 3.64 19.15 -23.87
N VAL A 420 4.86 19.21 -23.36
CA VAL A 420 5.86 20.24 -23.69
C VAL A 420 7.16 19.60 -24.18
N PRO A 421 8.05 20.34 -24.85
CA PRO A 421 9.38 19.85 -25.18
C PRO A 421 10.13 19.33 -23.95
N GLY A 422 10.78 18.17 -24.10
CA GLY A 422 11.46 17.43 -23.02
C GLY A 422 10.61 16.29 -22.45
N ASP A 423 9.29 16.29 -22.67
CA ASP A 423 8.44 15.19 -22.24
C ASP A 423 8.68 13.91 -23.05
N THR A 424 8.48 12.77 -22.40
CA THR A 424 8.34 11.47 -23.05
C THR A 424 6.89 11.01 -22.95
N LEU A 425 6.24 10.89 -24.10
CA LEU A 425 4.91 10.32 -24.21
C LEU A 425 5.00 8.80 -24.29
N ILE A 426 4.33 8.12 -23.36
CA ILE A 426 4.12 6.68 -23.39
C ILE A 426 2.68 6.41 -23.80
N PHE A 427 2.49 5.66 -24.88
CA PHE A 427 1.17 5.25 -25.37
C PHE A 427 0.88 3.82 -24.93
N LYS A 428 -0.33 3.57 -24.46
CA LYS A 428 -0.89 2.23 -24.24
C LYS A 428 -2.20 2.13 -25.00
N LEU A 429 -2.30 1.17 -25.91
CA LEU A 429 -3.53 0.90 -26.63
C LEU A 429 -3.97 -0.55 -26.44
N GLU A 430 -5.26 -0.75 -26.22
CA GLU A 430 -5.88 -2.06 -26.03
C GLU A 430 -7.06 -2.21 -26.99
N LEU A 431 -7.14 -3.36 -27.68
CA LEU A 431 -8.28 -3.72 -28.52
C LEU A 431 -9.54 -3.83 -27.65
N LEU A 432 -10.59 -3.09 -28.03
CA LEU A 432 -11.91 -3.21 -27.40
C LEU A 432 -12.69 -4.42 -27.89
N ALA A 433 -12.35 -4.91 -29.10
CA ALA A 433 -12.89 -6.11 -29.69
C ALA A 433 -11.88 -6.72 -30.68
N PRO A 434 -11.97 -8.02 -30.99
CA PRO A 434 -11.17 -8.63 -32.05
C PRO A 434 -11.36 -7.91 -33.39
N ILE A 435 -10.28 -7.76 -34.15
CA ILE A 435 -10.31 -7.14 -35.48
C ILE A 435 -11.21 -7.99 -36.39
N ARG A 436 -12.23 -7.37 -36.98
CA ARG A 436 -13.20 -8.05 -37.88
C ARG A 436 -13.41 -7.20 -39.12
N ARG A 437 -13.36 -7.84 -40.29
CA ARG A 437 -13.53 -7.17 -41.60
C ARG A 437 -12.60 -5.96 -41.79
N GLY A 438 -11.38 -6.05 -41.25
CA GLY A 438 -10.39 -4.98 -41.27
C GLY A 438 -10.69 -3.79 -40.35
N ILE A 439 -11.76 -3.84 -39.54
CA ILE A 439 -12.08 -2.78 -38.59
C ILE A 439 -11.39 -3.06 -37.27
N CYS A 440 -10.64 -2.08 -36.79
CA CYS A 440 -9.91 -2.09 -35.54
C CYS A 440 -10.46 -0.98 -34.63
N GLN A 441 -10.82 -1.33 -33.40
CA GLN A 441 -11.28 -0.38 -32.40
C GLN A 441 -10.46 -0.54 -31.12
N MET A 442 -9.84 0.54 -30.67
CA MET A 442 -8.92 0.54 -29.53
C MET A 442 -9.27 1.62 -28.53
N GLN A 443 -9.12 1.32 -27.25
CA GLN A 443 -8.99 2.32 -26.20
C GLN A 443 -7.51 2.69 -26.09
N GLY A 444 -7.21 3.98 -26.20
CA GLY A 444 -5.86 4.51 -26.13
C GLY A 444 -5.67 5.47 -24.96
N TYR A 445 -4.48 5.40 -24.38
CA TYR A 445 -4.01 6.25 -23.30
C TYR A 445 -2.61 6.77 -23.62
N ALA A 446 -2.33 8.01 -23.27
CA ALA A 446 -1.01 8.62 -23.35
C ALA A 446 -0.59 9.15 -21.97
N TYR A 447 0.64 8.88 -21.56
CA TYR A 447 1.19 9.25 -20.25
C TYR A 447 2.47 10.06 -20.39
N VAL A 448 2.68 10.99 -19.46
CA VAL A 448 3.96 11.66 -19.22
C VAL A 448 4.27 11.53 -17.74
N ASN A 449 5.43 10.97 -17.38
CA ASN A 449 5.85 10.77 -15.98
C ASN A 449 4.74 10.11 -15.13
N GLY A 450 4.15 9.02 -15.63
CA GLY A 450 3.06 8.28 -14.99
C GLY A 450 1.70 8.99 -14.93
N LYS A 451 1.59 10.22 -15.43
CA LYS A 451 0.33 10.99 -15.44
C LYS A 451 -0.36 10.85 -16.78
N LEU A 452 -1.63 10.48 -16.76
CA LEU A 452 -2.46 10.43 -17.97
C LEU A 452 -2.64 11.84 -18.55
N VAL A 453 -2.14 12.06 -19.76
CA VAL A 453 -2.22 13.35 -20.46
C VAL A 453 -3.28 13.37 -21.55
N THR A 454 -3.50 12.25 -22.24
CA THR A 454 -4.52 12.12 -23.29
C THR A 454 -5.18 10.73 -23.25
N GLU A 455 -6.51 10.66 -23.41
CA GLU A 455 -7.26 9.41 -23.60
C GLU A 455 -8.18 9.54 -24.82
N ALA A 456 -8.38 8.45 -25.57
CA ALA A 456 -9.27 8.41 -26.74
C ALA A 456 -9.74 6.99 -27.06
N ILE A 457 -10.90 6.85 -27.69
CA ILE A 457 -11.32 5.62 -28.37
C ILE A 457 -11.11 5.83 -29.88
N LEU A 458 -10.24 5.03 -30.47
CA LEU A 458 -9.83 5.14 -31.87
C LEU A 458 -10.44 3.98 -32.68
N MET A 459 -11.10 4.30 -33.78
CA MET A 459 -11.58 3.30 -34.75
C MET A 459 -10.95 3.56 -36.11
N ALA A 460 -10.33 2.53 -36.68
CA ALA A 460 -9.68 2.59 -37.98
C ALA A 460 -10.05 1.38 -38.85
N GLN A 461 -9.94 1.56 -40.16
CA GLN A 461 -10.10 0.52 -41.16
C GLN A 461 -8.76 0.22 -41.83
N ILE A 462 -8.39 -1.06 -41.84
CA ILE A 462 -7.25 -1.60 -42.56
C ILE A 462 -7.69 -1.86 -44.01
N VAL A 463 -7.04 -1.19 -44.96
CA VAL A 463 -7.37 -1.22 -46.39
C VAL A 463 -6.13 -1.63 -47.17
N LYS A 464 -6.24 -2.62 -48.04
CA LYS A 464 -5.12 -3.05 -48.90
C LYS A 464 -4.82 -1.96 -49.94
N ASN A 465 -3.55 -1.58 -50.06
CA ASN A 465 -3.07 -0.75 -51.16
C ASN A 465 -3.31 -1.49 -52.47
N LYS A 466 -3.87 -0.75 -53.43
CA LYS A 466 -4.13 -1.26 -54.78
C LYS A 466 -2.85 -1.29 -55.61
#